data_AF-A0A9Q9T2F7-F1
#
_entry.id   AF-A0A9Q9T2F7-F1
#
_cell.length_a   1.000
_cell.length_b   1.000
_cell.length_c   1.000
_cell.angle_alpha   90.00
_cell.angle_beta   90.00
_cell.angle_gamma   90.00
#
_symmetry.space_group_name_H-M   'P 1'
#
loop_
_entity.id
_entity.type
_entity.pdbx_description
1 polymer ?
#
loop_
_entity_poly.entity_id
_entity_poly.type
_entity_poly.pdbx_seq_one_letter_code
_entity_poly.pdbx_strand_id
1 'polypeptide(L)'
;MQEVFFLSSMDSKRFSSVFRCEVERPIELTNGHHALMVSCDPPLNGQELGHPLGVGELLLWSRFEDEDLWTFPTFPHFVQICLPDVDPPVRAMPPSIAWGEIYKTEADAYAHEMSARPRSSTK
;
A
#
# COMPACT_ATOMS: atom_id res chain seq x y z
N MET A 1 14.43 -4.27 9.06
CA MET A 1 13.35 -3.84 8.13
C MET A 1 13.08 -5.00 7.20
N GLN A 2 11.81 -5.34 6.95
CA GLN A 2 11.47 -6.37 5.98
C GLN A 2 11.64 -5.78 4.57
N GLU A 3 12.46 -6.42 3.73
CA GLU A 3 12.78 -5.92 2.38
C GLU A 3 11.64 -6.16 1.39
N VAL A 4 10.82 -7.19 1.62
CA VAL A 4 9.73 -7.58 0.72
C VAL A 4 8.50 -7.96 1.52
N PHE A 5 7.34 -7.44 1.10
CA PHE A 5 6.04 -7.77 1.66
C PHE A 5 4.96 -7.80 0.58
N PHE A 6 3.75 -8.22 0.96
CA PHE A 6 2.63 -8.37 0.04
C PHE A 6 1.49 -7.44 0.43
N LEU A 7 1.09 -6.58 -0.48
CA LEU A 7 0.03 -5.59 -0.27
C LEU A 7 -1.27 -6.10 -0.88
N SER A 8 -2.31 -6.21 -0.06
CA SER A 8 -3.69 -6.44 -0.48
C SER A 8 -4.49 -5.19 -0.13
N SER A 9 -4.99 -4.46 -1.12
CA SER A 9 -5.86 -3.31 -0.82
C SER A 9 -7.33 -3.71 -0.74
N MET A 10 -8.06 -3.00 0.11
CA MET A 10 -9.50 -3.18 0.28
C MET A 10 -10.31 -2.44 -0.79
N ASP A 11 -9.67 -1.63 -1.64
CA ASP A 11 -10.34 -0.90 -2.72
C ASP A 11 -10.40 -1.74 -4.01
N SER A 12 -11.52 -2.46 -4.12
CA SER A 12 -11.80 -3.47 -5.16
C SER A 12 -11.68 -3.02 -6.62
N LYS A 13 -11.74 -1.71 -6.92
CA LYS A 13 -11.72 -1.25 -8.33
C LYS A 13 -10.31 -1.03 -8.86
N ARG A 14 -9.40 -0.55 -8.01
CA ARG A 14 -8.02 -0.18 -8.41
C ARG A 14 -7.01 -1.25 -8.02
N PHE A 15 -7.32 -2.05 -7.00
CA PHE A 15 -6.41 -3.01 -6.41
C PHE A 15 -7.04 -4.41 -6.34
N SER A 16 -7.37 -4.97 -7.50
CA SER A 16 -8.01 -6.30 -7.61
C SER A 16 -7.02 -7.47 -7.46
N SER A 17 -5.77 -7.20 -7.12
CA SER A 17 -4.68 -8.19 -7.04
C SER A 17 -3.81 -7.93 -5.81
N VAL A 18 -3.13 -8.98 -5.35
CA VAL A 18 -2.03 -8.86 -4.39
C VAL A 18 -0.82 -8.30 -5.12
N PHE A 19 -0.17 -7.31 -4.51
CA PHE A 19 1.04 -6.68 -5.03
C PHE A 19 2.23 -7.16 -4.23
N ARG A 20 3.29 -7.62 -4.92
CA ARG A 20 4.58 -7.82 -4.28
C ARG A 20 5.28 -6.48 -4.20
N CYS A 21 5.57 -6.04 -2.99
CA CYS A 21 6.22 -4.76 -2.74
C CYS A 21 7.64 -4.96 -2.20
N GLU A 22 8.60 -4.26 -2.78
CA GLU A 22 9.96 -4.19 -2.26
C GLU A 22 10.23 -2.82 -1.65
N VAL A 23 10.82 -2.79 -0.47
CA VAL A 23 11.18 -1.53 0.20
C VAL A 23 12.39 -0.93 -0.49
N GLU A 24 12.20 0.24 -1.10
CA GLU A 24 13.29 0.99 -1.71
C GLU A 24 14.01 1.85 -0.67
N ARG A 25 13.23 2.59 0.12
CA ARG A 25 13.78 3.45 1.18
C ARG A 25 12.73 3.85 2.23
N PRO A 26 13.16 4.01 3.49
CA PRO A 26 12.35 4.69 4.50
C PRO A 26 12.28 6.20 4.21
N ILE A 27 11.15 6.81 4.54
CA ILE A 27 10.90 8.25 4.44
C ILE A 27 10.32 8.74 5.76
N GLU A 28 10.89 9.81 6.31
CA GLU A 28 10.30 10.55 7.42
C GLU A 28 9.44 11.68 6.83
N LEU A 29 8.15 11.68 7.15
CA LEU A 29 7.23 12.73 6.73
C LEU A 29 7.41 13.97 7.63
N THR A 30 7.04 15.14 7.11
CA THR A 30 7.23 16.44 7.80
C THR A 30 6.49 16.57 9.14
N ASN A 31 5.56 15.66 9.42
CA ASN A 31 4.81 15.57 10.67
C ASN A 31 5.39 14.55 11.67
N GLY A 32 6.55 13.95 11.36
CA GLY A 32 7.21 12.94 12.19
C GLY A 32 6.68 11.51 11.99
N HIS A 33 5.78 11.28 11.04
CA HIS A 33 5.32 9.92 10.71
C HIS A 33 6.32 9.21 9.80
N HIS A 34 6.45 7.90 10.00
CA HIS A 34 7.27 7.04 9.17
C HIS A 34 6.48 6.49 7.98
N ALA A 35 7.07 6.63 6.80
CA ALA A 35 6.59 6.09 5.55
C ALA A 35 7.66 5.19 4.91
N LEU A 36 7.24 4.39 3.94
CA LEU A 36 8.10 3.57 3.09
C LEU A 36 7.80 3.92 1.64
N MET A 37 8.85 4.25 0.89
CA MET A 37 8.79 4.18 -0.56
C MET A 37 9.02 2.74 -0.97
N VAL A 38 8.09 2.19 -1.75
CA VAL A 38 8.17 0.82 -2.22
C VAL A 38 7.93 0.73 -3.72
N SER A 39 8.63 -0.18 -4.37
CA SER A 39 8.23 -0.63 -5.71
C SER A 39 7.08 -1.63 -5.56
N CYS A 40 6.24 -1.76 -6.59
CA CYS A 40 5.14 -2.73 -6.61
C CYS A 40 5.08 -3.47 -7.96
N ASP A 41 4.89 -4.78 -7.88
CA ASP A 41 4.72 -5.67 -9.03
C ASP A 41 3.46 -6.53 -8.83
N PRO A 42 2.50 -6.53 -9.78
CA PRO A 42 2.46 -5.69 -10.99
C PRO A 42 2.29 -4.20 -10.66
N PRO A 43 2.61 -3.27 -11.58
CA PRO A 43 2.34 -1.85 -11.37
C PRO A 43 0.84 -1.58 -11.12
N LEU A 44 0.53 -0.65 -10.22
CA LEU A 44 -0.84 -0.21 -9.97
C LEU A 44 -1.44 0.40 -11.24
N ASN A 45 -2.70 0.07 -11.53
CA ASN A 45 -3.44 0.73 -12.61
C ASN A 45 -3.73 2.20 -12.24
N GLY A 46 -2.95 3.10 -12.80
CA GLY A 46 -3.02 4.54 -12.53
C GLY A 46 -3.78 5.36 -13.58
N GLN A 47 -4.52 4.74 -14.51
CA GLN A 47 -5.19 5.47 -15.59
C GLN A 47 -6.16 6.56 -15.06
N GLU A 48 -6.92 6.25 -14.01
CA GLU A 48 -7.82 7.21 -13.35
C GLU A 48 -7.08 8.29 -12.54
N LEU A 49 -5.80 8.07 -12.26
CA LEU A 49 -4.92 8.97 -11.50
C LEU A 49 -4.04 9.83 -12.42
N GLY A 50 -4.19 9.73 -13.75
CA GLY A 50 -3.35 10.44 -14.71
C GLY A 50 -2.02 9.76 -15.05
N HIS A 51 -1.84 8.50 -14.64
CA HIS A 51 -0.65 7.68 -14.94
C HIS A 51 -1.01 6.57 -15.95
N PRO A 52 -1.02 6.86 -17.26
CA PRO A 52 -1.52 5.91 -18.27
C PRO A 52 -0.67 4.64 -18.42
N LEU A 53 0.60 4.69 -17.99
CA LEU A 53 1.54 3.57 -17.99
C LEU A 53 1.48 2.74 -16.70
N GLY A 54 0.62 3.12 -15.74
CA GLY A 54 0.61 2.55 -14.39
C GLY A 54 1.58 3.26 -13.45
N VAL A 55 1.51 2.87 -12.18
CA VAL A 55 2.32 3.41 -11.08
C VAL A 55 3.12 2.25 -10.49
N GLY A 56 4.43 2.25 -10.72
CA GLY A 56 5.33 1.19 -10.27
C GLY A 56 5.87 1.41 -8.85
N GLU A 57 5.72 2.60 -8.30
CA GLU A 57 6.21 2.99 -6.98
C GLU A 57 5.06 3.55 -6.15
N LEU A 58 5.02 3.23 -4.86
CA LEU A 58 4.00 3.70 -3.94
C LEU A 58 4.64 4.22 -2.67
N LEU A 59 4.05 5.26 -2.11
CA LEU A 59 4.35 5.69 -0.75
C LEU A 59 3.33 5.05 0.19
N LEU A 60 3.81 4.27 1.16
CA LEU A 60 2.99 3.65 2.19
C LEU A 60 3.30 4.25 3.55
N TRP A 61 2.27 4.57 4.32
CA TRP A 61 2.43 4.97 5.71
C TRP A 61 1.34 4.34 6.57
N SER A 62 1.63 4.20 7.87
CA SER A 62 0.73 3.52 8.79
C SER A 62 -0.63 4.23 8.84
N ARG A 63 -1.71 3.45 8.83
CA ARG A 63 -3.06 3.98 9.02
C ARG A 63 -3.29 4.44 10.46
N PHE A 64 -2.64 3.79 11.43
CA PHE A 64 -2.79 4.07 12.85
C PHE A 64 -1.56 4.81 13.38
N GLU A 65 -1.77 5.86 14.17
CA GLU A 65 -0.70 6.74 14.67
C GLU A 65 0.31 6.00 15.55
N ASP A 66 -0.14 4.96 16.26
CA ASP A 66 0.68 4.19 17.21
C ASP A 66 1.49 3.05 16.54
N GLU A 67 1.31 2.84 15.23
CA GLU A 67 1.97 1.78 14.46
C GLU A 67 3.08 2.34 13.57
N ASP A 68 4.23 1.66 13.56
CA ASP A 68 5.42 2.08 12.80
C ASP A 68 5.82 1.04 11.75
N LEU A 69 5.76 1.46 10.47
CA LEU A 69 6.16 0.63 9.33
C LEU A 69 7.66 0.34 9.26
N TRP A 70 8.52 1.08 9.96
CA TRP A 70 9.95 0.75 9.97
C TRP A 70 10.26 -0.49 10.81
N THR A 71 9.39 -0.81 11.76
CA THR A 71 9.58 -1.93 12.70
C THR A 71 8.70 -3.14 12.41
N PHE A 72 7.58 -2.97 11.70
CA PHE A 72 6.61 -4.02 11.37
C PHE A 72 6.27 -4.92 12.58
N PRO A 73 5.69 -4.37 13.67
CA PRO A 73 5.44 -5.15 14.89
C PRO A 73 4.57 -6.41 14.68
N THR A 74 3.51 -6.36 13.86
CA THR A 74 2.56 -7.48 13.69
C THR A 74 1.82 -7.48 12.35
N PHE A 75 1.72 -8.61 11.66
CA PHE A 75 0.92 -8.72 10.44
C PHE A 75 -0.53 -9.18 10.72
N PRO A 76 -1.53 -8.68 9.98
CA PRO A 76 -1.44 -7.65 8.93
C PRO A 76 -1.23 -6.24 9.48
N HIS A 77 -0.53 -5.38 8.73
CA HIS A 77 -0.43 -3.95 9.01
C HIS A 77 -1.36 -3.16 8.10
N PHE A 78 -2.11 -2.22 8.66
CA PHE A 78 -3.00 -1.37 7.89
C PHE A 78 -2.26 -0.11 7.42
N VAL A 79 -2.29 0.14 6.12
CA VAL A 79 -1.56 1.25 5.50
C VAL A 79 -2.45 2.14 4.65
N GLN A 80 -2.08 3.41 4.59
CA GLN A 80 -2.52 4.32 3.56
C GLN A 80 -1.61 4.18 2.35
N ILE A 81 -2.21 4.15 1.17
CA ILE A 81 -1.52 4.07 -0.12
C ILE A 81 -1.56 5.45 -0.76
N CYS A 82 -0.40 6.00 -1.06
CA CYS A 82 -0.20 7.31 -1.66
C CYS A 82 0.63 7.19 -2.93
N LEU A 83 0.47 8.16 -3.83
CA LEU A 83 1.33 8.29 -5.02
C LEU A 83 2.77 8.65 -4.62
N PRO A 84 3.77 8.28 -5.44
CA PRO A 84 5.20 8.46 -5.13
C PRO A 84 5.69 9.89 -5.32
N ASP A 85 4.83 10.82 -5.77
CA ASP A 85 5.12 12.25 -5.90
C ASP A 85 5.24 12.90 -4.51
N VAL A 86 6.30 12.53 -3.79
CA VAL A 86 6.66 13.02 -2.48
C VAL A 86 7.54 14.26 -2.64
N ASP A 87 6.99 15.30 -3.25
CA ASP A 87 7.37 16.66 -2.88
C ASP A 87 6.14 17.31 -2.24
N PRO A 88 5.67 16.77 -1.09
CA PRO A 88 4.52 17.32 -0.44
C PRO A 88 4.87 18.76 -0.06
N PRO A 89 4.01 19.75 -0.35
CA PRO A 89 4.22 21.08 0.19
C PRO A 89 4.43 20.93 1.70
N VAL A 90 5.42 21.63 2.26
CA VAL A 90 6.10 21.49 3.57
C VAL A 90 5.19 21.25 4.80
N ARG A 91 3.87 21.23 4.65
CA ARG A 91 2.86 21.06 5.70
C ARG A 91 1.67 20.15 5.32
N ALA A 92 1.64 19.51 4.16
CA ALA A 92 0.50 18.70 3.73
C ALA A 92 0.84 17.21 3.69
N MET A 93 -0.03 16.37 4.25
CA MET A 93 0.08 14.93 4.10
C MET A 93 -0.08 14.51 2.64
N PRO A 94 0.67 13.51 2.16
CA PRO A 94 0.43 12.93 0.85
C PRO A 94 -1.04 12.47 0.76
N PRO A 95 -1.76 12.78 -0.32
CA PRO A 95 -3.15 12.37 -0.45
C PRO A 95 -3.24 10.84 -0.54
N SER A 96 -3.99 10.24 0.38
CA SER A 96 -4.31 8.81 0.35
C SER A 96 -5.21 8.52 -0.85
N ILE A 97 -4.75 7.69 -1.77
CA ILE A 97 -5.54 7.24 -2.93
C ILE A 97 -6.34 5.97 -2.65
N ALA A 98 -5.91 5.17 -1.66
CA ALA A 98 -6.58 3.98 -1.16
C ALA A 98 -6.04 3.56 0.21
N TRP A 99 -6.66 2.55 0.81
CA TRP A 99 -6.12 1.85 1.98
C TRP A 99 -5.85 0.39 1.65
N GLY A 100 -4.94 -0.22 2.38
CA GLY A 100 -4.65 -1.64 2.24
C GLY A 100 -4.01 -2.25 3.46
N GLU A 101 -3.71 -3.53 3.32
CA GLU A 101 -3.14 -4.37 4.34
C GLU A 101 -1.85 -4.99 3.81
N ILE A 102 -0.79 -4.88 4.60
CA ILE A 102 0.50 -5.50 4.32
C ILE A 102 0.55 -6.84 5.04
N TYR A 103 1.06 -7.85 4.34
CA TYR A 103 1.24 -9.21 4.80
C TYR A 103 2.68 -9.66 4.62
N LYS A 104 3.10 -10.58 5.50
CA LYS A 104 4.42 -11.19 5.44
C LYS A 104 4.58 -12.12 4.24
N THR A 105 3.52 -12.84 3.88
CA THR A 105 3.53 -13.83 2.79
C THR A 105 2.44 -13.56 1.77
N GLU A 106 2.69 -14.00 0.54
CA GLU A 106 1.75 -13.90 -0.57
C GLU A 106 0.46 -14.68 -0.29
N ALA A 107 0.60 -15.87 0.31
CA ALA A 107 -0.53 -16.73 0.66
C ALA A 107 -1.47 -16.05 1.66
N ASP A 108 -0.93 -15.34 2.66
CA ASP A 108 -1.75 -14.61 3.63
C ASP A 108 -2.52 -13.46 2.97
N ALA A 109 -1.85 -12.72 2.07
CA ALA A 109 -2.48 -11.64 1.31
C ALA A 109 -3.60 -12.16 0.40
N TYR A 110 -3.40 -13.28 -0.29
CA TYR A 110 -4.43 -13.90 -1.13
C TYR A 110 -5.59 -14.48 -0.32
N ALA A 111 -5.33 -15.08 0.85
CA ALA A 111 -6.38 -15.60 1.71
C ALA A 111 -7.35 -14.49 2.15
N HIS A 112 -6.80 -13.30 2.42
CA HIS A 112 -7.60 -12.10 2.68
C HIS A 112 -8.36 -11.63 1.43
N GLU A 113 -7.68 -11.47 0.29
CA GLU A 113 -8.28 -11.02 -0.96
C GLU A 113 -9.48 -11.88 -1.37
N MET A 114 -9.33 -13.21 -1.31
CA MET A 114 -10.40 -14.16 -1.61
C MET A 114 -11.59 -14.06 -0.64
N SER A 115 -11.32 -13.71 0.63
CA SER A 115 -12.37 -13.50 1.64
C SER A 115 -13.09 -12.16 1.46
N ALA A 116 -12.38 -11.14 0.96
CA ALA A 116 -12.89 -9.80 0.72
C ALA A 116 -13.66 -9.66 -0.61
N ARG A 117 -13.42 -10.54 -1.59
CA ARG A 117 -14.23 -10.60 -2.82
C ARG A 117 -15.71 -10.84 -2.44
N PRO A 118 -16.66 -10.02 -2.95
CA PRO A 118 -18.05 -10.36 -2.81
C PRO A 118 -18.26 -11.73 -3.45
N ARG A 119 -18.71 -12.71 -2.65
CA ARG A 119 -19.13 -14.01 -3.18
C ARG A 119 -20.10 -13.73 -4.32
N SER A 120 -19.68 -13.96 -5.55
CA SER A 120 -20.58 -13.92 -6.69
C SER A 120 -21.60 -15.01 -6.41
N SER A 121 -22.76 -14.60 -5.88
CA SER A 121 -23.89 -15.46 -5.64
C SER A 121 -24.34 -15.91 -7.02
N THR A 122 -23.89 -17.09 -7.43
CA THR A 122 -24.29 -17.71 -8.67
C THR A 122 -25.76 -18.06 -8.50
N LYS A 123 -26.63 -17.36 -9.22
CA LYS A 123 -28.05 -17.69 -9.34
C LYS A 123 -28.32 -18.17 -10.76
#